data_AF-A0A1M3TPP1-F1
#
_entry.id   AF-A0A1M3TPP1-F1
#
_cell.length_a   1.000
_cell.length_b   1.000
_cell.length_c   1.000
_cell.angle_alpha   90.00
_cell.angle_beta   90.00
_cell.angle_gamma   90.00
#
_symmetry.space_group_name_H-M   'P 1'
#
loop_
_entity.id
_entity.type
_entity.pdbx_description
1 polymer ?
#
loop_
_entity_poly.entity_id
_entity_poly.type
_entity_poly.pdbx_seq_one_letter_code
_entity_poly.pdbx_strand_id
1 'polypeptide(L)'
;MAVVTEQRQQECCYSVQVPEEEVEKHGCFTALPVRRHKRFREVDAVLHDLIRQWHDIIGDGASDNFNYTGDPVSGSWISLILPESNDETFPHSAWLTEFFFLFDDKLESMSHQEVKENVKAVHEIFSSDDPESIESETAFGKLLVPFVREYLKYDYKRGVPVLRGWKTWLELDHTNENNFNTLDDYITYRLVDIGMWAYPAMAVYHMQLDIKPEQMDSLKQVFFLMEKAIIFTNDYWSWPKEAANSRRGSKRVMNAVLVVMRELQIDDCEDARKIVKEKAIGYEKELLRLRNQLFSPEYQPPLTSDMRSYVDAHLWMVSGNNLWSSTCPRYHSQKVH
;
A
#
# COMPACT_ATOMS: atom_id res chain seq x y z
N MET A 1 33.27 -19.63 -8.75
CA MET A 1 33.16 -18.41 -9.58
C MET A 1 31.97 -18.59 -10.49
N ALA A 2 30.80 -18.12 -10.06
CA ALA A 2 29.59 -18.12 -10.89
C ALA A 2 29.61 -16.85 -11.72
N VAL A 3 29.52 -17.02 -13.04
CA VAL A 3 29.40 -15.92 -14.00
C VAL A 3 28.03 -15.30 -13.77
N VAL A 4 28.01 -14.12 -13.16
CA VAL A 4 26.85 -13.24 -13.18
C VAL A 4 26.69 -12.80 -14.62
N THR A 5 25.82 -13.45 -15.37
CA THR A 5 25.36 -12.95 -16.67
C THR A 5 24.71 -11.59 -16.42
N GLU A 6 25.35 -10.52 -16.91
CA GLU A 6 24.78 -9.18 -17.10
C GLU A 6 23.54 -9.29 -18.00
N GLN A 7 22.42 -9.71 -17.43
CA GLN A 7 21.11 -9.32 -17.96
C GLN A 7 21.01 -7.81 -17.70
N ARG A 8 20.96 -7.02 -18.78
CA ARG A 8 20.68 -5.57 -18.72
C ARG A 8 19.68 -5.28 -17.59
N GLN A 9 20.14 -4.65 -16.52
CA GLN A 9 19.22 -4.04 -15.56
C GLN A 9 18.32 -3.10 -16.36
N GLN A 10 17.01 -3.30 -16.26
CA GLN A 10 16.03 -2.36 -16.77
C GLN A 10 16.41 -0.99 -16.21
N GLU A 11 16.63 -0.01 -17.07
CA GLU A 11 17.09 1.32 -16.67
C GLU A 11 15.95 2.00 -15.91
N CYS A 12 16.09 2.10 -14.59
CA CYS A 12 15.14 2.78 -13.72
C CYS A 12 15.32 4.30 -13.91
N CYS A 13 14.30 4.96 -14.43
CA CYS A 13 14.38 6.34 -14.90
C CYS A 13 13.94 7.34 -13.82
N TYR A 14 13.01 6.98 -12.96
CA TYR A 14 12.35 7.91 -12.03
C TYR A 14 12.81 7.77 -10.58
N SER A 15 13.57 6.72 -10.26
CA SER A 15 14.07 6.46 -8.91
C SER A 15 15.58 6.29 -8.83
N VAL A 16 16.07 6.31 -7.59
CA VAL A 16 17.41 5.90 -7.21
C VAL A 16 17.35 4.73 -6.25
N GLN A 17 18.37 3.87 -6.27
CA GLN A 17 18.53 2.85 -5.24
C GLN A 17 18.85 3.52 -3.90
N VAL A 18 18.17 3.11 -2.84
CA VAL A 18 18.49 3.56 -1.48
C VAL A 18 19.71 2.76 -1.00
N PRO A 19 20.76 3.40 -0.47
CA PRO A 19 21.93 2.69 0.05
C PRO A 19 21.57 1.70 1.16
N GLU A 20 22.20 0.52 1.18
CA GLU A 20 21.96 -0.49 2.23
C GLU A 20 22.20 0.07 3.64
N GLU A 21 23.21 0.92 3.82
CA GLU A 21 23.47 1.60 5.11
C GLU A 21 22.27 2.46 5.56
N GLU A 22 21.60 3.16 4.63
CA GLU A 22 20.41 3.95 4.93
C GLU A 22 19.23 3.04 5.32
N VAL A 23 19.08 1.91 4.65
CA VAL A 23 18.03 0.91 4.95
C VAL A 23 18.26 0.29 6.34
N GLU A 24 19.48 -0.19 6.62
CA GLU A 24 19.81 -0.88 7.86
C GLU A 24 19.77 0.04 9.09
N LYS A 25 20.15 1.32 8.92
CA LYS A 25 20.20 2.32 10.01
C LYS A 25 18.89 2.44 10.78
N HIS A 26 17.75 2.21 10.12
CA HIS A 26 16.43 2.38 10.71
C HIS A 26 15.78 1.07 11.15
N GLY A 27 16.51 -0.05 11.10
CA GLY A 27 16.00 -1.36 11.49
C GLY A 27 15.05 -1.99 10.47
N CYS A 28 14.98 -1.42 9.25
CA CYS A 28 14.31 -2.06 8.12
C CYS A 28 14.95 -3.44 7.88
N PHE A 29 14.13 -4.47 7.73
CA PHE A 29 14.58 -5.86 7.69
C PHE A 29 14.33 -6.55 6.34
N THR A 30 14.20 -5.78 5.28
CA THR A 30 13.92 -6.32 3.95
C THR A 30 15.13 -7.02 3.34
N ALA A 31 14.88 -8.11 2.60
CA ALA A 31 15.84 -8.81 1.75
C ALA A 31 15.78 -8.35 0.28
N LEU A 32 14.93 -7.37 -0.02
CA LEU A 32 14.65 -6.88 -1.36
C LEU A 32 15.31 -5.51 -1.58
N PRO A 33 15.71 -5.17 -2.82
CA PRO A 33 16.30 -3.87 -3.11
C PRO A 33 15.27 -2.75 -2.95
N VAL A 34 15.61 -1.73 -2.15
CA VAL A 34 14.76 -0.55 -1.95
C VAL A 34 15.11 0.52 -2.99
N ARG A 35 14.08 1.14 -3.57
CA ARG A 35 14.22 2.29 -4.45
C ARG A 35 13.34 3.44 -3.97
N ARG A 36 13.76 4.67 -4.26
CA ARG A 36 13.06 5.90 -3.88
C ARG A 36 12.93 6.81 -5.09
N HIS A 37 11.72 7.31 -5.33
CA HIS A 37 11.45 8.26 -6.40
C HIS A 37 12.36 9.51 -6.28
N LYS A 38 12.92 10.00 -7.37
CA LYS A 38 13.86 11.15 -7.38
C LYS A 38 13.23 12.42 -6.83
N ARG A 39 11.93 12.58 -7.06
CA ARG A 39 11.11 13.72 -6.62
C ARG A 39 10.39 13.50 -5.28
N PHE A 40 10.85 12.57 -4.45
CA PHE A 40 10.17 12.20 -3.19
C PHE A 40 9.91 13.36 -2.22
N ARG A 41 10.68 14.46 -2.31
CA ARG A 41 10.47 15.67 -1.50
C ARG A 41 9.43 16.63 -2.09
N GLU A 42 9.29 16.66 -3.41
CA GLU A 42 8.34 17.56 -4.08
C GLU A 42 6.90 17.13 -3.82
N VAL A 43 6.69 15.84 -3.59
CA VAL A 43 5.36 15.26 -3.40
C VAL A 43 4.73 15.66 -2.06
N ASP A 44 5.52 16.11 -1.08
CA ASP A 44 5.02 16.58 0.21
C ASP A 44 4.05 17.75 0.03
N ALA A 45 4.22 18.60 -0.98
CA ALA A 45 3.29 19.67 -1.29
C ALA A 45 1.90 19.14 -1.69
N VAL A 46 1.85 18.01 -2.40
CA VAL A 46 0.60 17.35 -2.80
C VAL A 46 -0.11 16.76 -1.59
N LEU A 47 0.64 16.12 -0.69
CA LEU A 47 0.08 15.58 0.55
C LEU A 47 -0.55 16.69 1.40
N HIS A 48 0.20 17.76 1.65
CA HIS A 48 -0.31 18.90 2.43
C HIS A 48 -1.50 19.59 1.77
N ASP A 49 -1.51 19.70 0.45
CA ASP A 49 -2.63 20.28 -0.28
C ASP A 49 -3.92 19.45 -0.10
N LEU A 50 -3.84 18.12 -0.17
CA LEU A 50 -4.98 17.26 0.11
C LEU A 50 -5.48 17.44 1.55
N ILE A 51 -4.60 17.49 2.54
CA ILE A 51 -5.01 17.66 3.96
C ILE A 51 -5.75 18.99 4.15
N ARG A 52 -5.28 20.06 3.50
CA ARG A 52 -5.96 21.34 3.47
C ARG A 52 -7.32 21.24 2.77
N GLN A 53 -7.38 20.64 1.58
CA GLN A 53 -8.64 20.46 0.86
C GLN A 53 -9.65 19.64 1.68
N TRP A 54 -9.20 18.60 2.38
CA TRP A 54 -10.04 17.83 3.28
C TRP A 54 -10.59 18.68 4.42
N HIS A 55 -9.72 19.46 5.09
CA HIS A 55 -10.15 20.36 6.16
C HIS A 55 -11.18 21.40 5.66
N ASP A 56 -10.95 22.00 4.49
CA ASP A 56 -11.81 23.06 3.97
C ASP A 56 -13.13 22.55 3.37
N ILE A 57 -13.10 21.38 2.71
CA ILE A 57 -14.25 20.84 1.95
C ILE A 57 -15.04 19.83 2.78
N ILE A 58 -14.37 18.88 3.43
CA ILE A 58 -15.00 17.83 4.25
C ILE A 58 -15.31 18.37 5.65
N GLY A 59 -14.33 19.04 6.29
CA GLY A 59 -14.55 19.79 7.52
C GLY A 59 -15.03 18.96 8.72
N ASP A 60 -14.66 17.69 8.78
CA ASP A 60 -15.09 16.75 9.83
C ASP A 60 -14.07 16.54 10.96
N GLY A 61 -12.93 17.24 10.90
CA GLY A 61 -11.84 17.16 11.87
C GLY A 61 -10.95 15.92 11.74
N ALA A 62 -11.18 15.02 10.78
CA ALA A 62 -10.35 13.83 10.60
C ALA A 62 -8.89 14.21 10.24
N SER A 63 -8.71 15.30 9.50
CA SER A 63 -7.39 15.81 9.10
C SER A 63 -6.58 16.44 10.25
N ASP A 64 -7.21 16.82 11.37
CA ASP A 64 -6.55 17.61 12.42
C ASP A 64 -5.46 16.83 13.17
N ASN A 65 -5.61 15.50 13.25
CA ASN A 65 -4.68 14.61 13.94
C ASN A 65 -4.12 13.51 13.02
N PHE A 66 -4.24 13.72 11.71
CA PHE A 66 -3.81 12.72 10.74
C PHE A 66 -2.29 12.66 10.63
N ASN A 67 -1.75 11.46 10.83
CA ASN A 67 -0.34 11.18 10.55
C ASN A 67 -0.19 10.89 9.05
N TYR A 68 0.05 11.95 8.29
CA TYR A 68 0.27 11.91 6.83
C TYR A 68 1.30 10.86 6.41
N THR A 69 1.22 10.37 5.17
CA THR A 69 2.15 9.31 4.70
C THR A 69 3.56 9.81 4.42
N GLY A 70 3.76 11.13 4.44
CA GLY A 70 5.07 11.76 4.39
C GLY A 70 5.96 11.37 5.58
N ASP A 71 7.23 11.14 5.29
CA ASP A 71 8.24 10.87 6.31
C ASP A 71 9.49 11.72 6.02
N PRO A 72 9.95 12.55 6.97
CA PRO A 72 11.16 13.36 6.79
C PRO A 72 12.42 12.51 6.56
N VAL A 73 12.44 11.25 7.01
CA VAL A 73 13.61 10.37 6.88
C VAL A 73 13.62 9.66 5.53
N SER A 74 12.66 8.78 5.28
CA SER A 74 12.65 7.90 4.11
C SER A 74 11.97 8.51 2.89
N GLY A 75 11.07 9.48 3.08
CA GLY A 75 10.16 10.00 2.05
C GLY A 75 8.74 9.47 2.23
N SER A 76 7.78 10.00 1.47
CA SER A 76 6.39 9.52 1.56
C SER A 76 6.27 8.05 1.16
N TRP A 77 5.28 7.36 1.71
CA TRP A 77 5.06 5.93 1.44
C TRP A 77 5.01 5.64 -0.07
N ILE A 78 4.24 6.43 -0.84
CA ILE A 78 4.13 6.23 -2.30
C ILE A 78 5.46 6.38 -3.05
N SER A 79 6.37 7.23 -2.55
CA SER A 79 7.68 7.46 -3.16
C SER A 79 8.60 6.24 -3.10
N LEU A 80 8.29 5.28 -2.21
CA LEU A 80 9.03 4.05 -2.00
C LEU A 80 8.33 2.83 -2.60
N ILE A 81 7.00 2.85 -2.67
CA ILE A 81 6.16 1.73 -3.10
C ILE A 81 5.98 1.69 -4.62
N LEU A 82 5.83 2.87 -5.24
CA LEU A 82 5.80 3.06 -6.69
C LEU A 82 6.90 4.02 -7.12
N PRO A 83 8.18 3.67 -6.89
CA PRO A 83 9.30 4.59 -7.09
C PRO A 83 9.55 4.89 -8.58
N GLU A 84 9.04 4.05 -9.50
CA GLU A 84 9.13 4.24 -10.94
C GLU A 84 7.85 4.82 -11.58
N SER A 85 6.94 5.38 -10.78
CA SER A 85 5.89 6.24 -11.32
C SER A 85 6.51 7.35 -12.16
N ASN A 86 5.92 7.67 -13.31
CA ASN A 86 6.43 8.76 -14.12
C ASN A 86 6.11 10.13 -13.48
N ASP A 87 6.81 11.16 -13.95
CA ASP A 87 6.73 12.49 -13.36
C ASP A 87 5.34 13.16 -13.45
N GLU A 88 4.55 12.82 -14.47
CA GLU A 88 3.20 13.36 -14.70
C GLU A 88 2.18 12.75 -13.74
N THR A 89 2.27 11.45 -13.47
CA THR A 89 1.27 10.71 -12.68
C THR A 89 1.69 10.45 -11.24
N PHE A 90 2.96 10.66 -10.89
CA PHE A 90 3.44 10.51 -9.52
C PHE A 90 2.67 11.40 -8.52
N PRO A 91 2.39 12.68 -8.80
CA PRO A 91 1.51 13.50 -7.95
C PRO A 91 0.12 12.89 -7.77
N HIS A 92 -0.48 12.32 -8.82
CA HIS A 92 -1.79 11.67 -8.72
C HIS A 92 -1.76 10.43 -7.84
N SER A 93 -0.70 9.61 -7.92
CA SER A 93 -0.55 8.45 -7.02
C SER A 93 -0.47 8.87 -5.56
N ALA A 94 0.23 9.97 -5.29
CA ALA A 94 0.39 10.48 -3.94
C ALA A 94 -0.90 11.01 -3.36
N TRP A 95 -1.63 11.81 -4.15
CA TRP A 95 -2.92 12.34 -3.76
C TRP A 95 -3.91 11.20 -3.45
N LEU A 96 -4.02 10.22 -4.34
CA LEU A 96 -4.98 9.12 -4.19
C LEU A 96 -4.65 8.24 -2.99
N THR A 97 -3.38 7.88 -2.81
CA THR A 97 -2.93 7.09 -1.66
C THR A 97 -3.17 7.85 -0.36
N GLU A 98 -2.80 9.13 -0.28
CA GLU A 98 -3.00 9.95 0.92
C GLU A 98 -4.49 10.06 1.28
N PHE A 99 -5.36 10.19 0.28
CA PHE A 99 -6.81 10.20 0.46
C PHE A 99 -7.28 8.91 1.12
N PHE A 100 -6.84 7.74 0.64
CA PHE A 100 -7.27 6.47 1.22
C PHE A 100 -6.67 6.20 2.61
N PHE A 101 -5.44 6.66 2.91
CA PHE A 101 -4.92 6.60 4.28
C PHE A 101 -5.74 7.46 5.25
N LEU A 102 -6.12 8.68 4.85
CA LEU A 102 -6.95 9.56 5.67
C LEU A 102 -8.39 9.03 5.80
N PHE A 103 -8.94 8.49 4.71
CA PHE A 103 -10.26 7.90 4.70
C PHE A 103 -10.32 6.65 5.60
N ASP A 104 -9.34 5.76 5.53
CA ASP A 104 -9.21 4.59 6.41
C ASP A 104 -9.15 4.97 7.90
N ASP A 105 -8.26 5.90 8.27
CA ASP A 105 -8.15 6.42 9.65
C ASP A 105 -9.48 7.01 10.15
N LYS A 106 -10.20 7.71 9.29
CA LYS A 106 -11.52 8.24 9.60
C LYS A 106 -12.51 7.11 9.89
N LEU A 107 -12.57 6.07 9.05
CA LEU A 107 -13.50 4.95 9.23
C LEU A 107 -13.26 4.21 10.55
N GLU A 108 -12.03 4.10 11.03
CA GLU A 108 -11.71 3.42 12.31
C GLU A 108 -12.41 4.05 13.52
N SER A 109 -12.72 5.35 13.47
CA SER A 109 -13.30 6.12 14.57
C SER A 109 -14.83 6.23 14.52
N MET A 110 -15.46 5.73 13.47
CA MET A 110 -16.86 5.95 13.15
C MET A 110 -17.79 4.83 13.61
N SER A 111 -19.07 5.15 13.82
CA SER A 111 -20.11 4.14 13.99
C SER A 111 -20.34 3.36 12.68
N HIS A 112 -20.91 2.16 12.77
CA HIS A 112 -21.21 1.35 11.58
C HIS A 112 -22.12 2.05 10.57
N GLN A 113 -23.01 2.93 11.01
CA GLN A 113 -23.89 3.68 10.12
C GLN A 113 -23.11 4.77 9.37
N GLU A 114 -22.26 5.52 10.08
CA GLU A 114 -21.40 6.55 9.48
C GLU A 114 -20.41 5.93 8.49
N VAL A 115 -19.80 4.78 8.81
CA VAL A 115 -18.93 4.05 7.88
C VAL A 115 -19.67 3.75 6.58
N LYS A 116 -20.88 3.17 6.65
CA LYS A 116 -21.68 2.85 5.45
C LYS A 116 -22.01 4.08 4.61
N GLU A 117 -22.34 5.19 5.23
CA GLU A 117 -22.67 6.44 4.52
C GLU A 117 -21.46 7.04 3.81
N ASN A 118 -20.31 7.09 4.49
CA ASN A 118 -19.06 7.60 3.92
C ASN A 118 -18.55 6.71 2.79
N VAL A 119 -18.53 5.38 3.00
CA VAL A 119 -18.15 4.39 1.99
C VAL A 119 -19.04 4.49 0.76
N LYS A 120 -20.36 4.59 0.95
CA LYS A 120 -21.32 4.73 -0.15
C LYS A 120 -21.04 5.99 -0.99
N ALA A 121 -20.76 7.13 -0.34
CA ALA A 121 -20.48 8.38 -1.06
C ALA A 121 -19.25 8.28 -1.96
N VAL A 122 -18.16 7.65 -1.49
CA VAL A 122 -16.95 7.44 -2.30
C VAL A 122 -17.19 6.39 -3.38
N HIS A 123 -17.89 5.30 -3.04
CA HIS A 123 -18.23 4.21 -3.95
C HIS A 123 -19.03 4.68 -5.17
N GLU A 124 -20.03 5.55 -4.97
CA GLU A 124 -20.84 6.11 -6.05
C GLU A 124 -19.99 6.90 -7.05
N ILE A 125 -19.02 7.69 -6.57
CA ILE A 125 -18.11 8.48 -7.40
C ILE A 125 -17.20 7.56 -8.22
N PHE A 126 -16.71 6.47 -7.62
CA PHE A 126 -15.77 5.54 -8.27
C PHE A 126 -16.48 4.52 -9.17
N SER A 127 -17.80 4.48 -9.14
CA SER A 127 -18.62 3.54 -9.92
C SER A 127 -19.02 4.05 -11.30
N SER A 128 -18.80 5.32 -11.62
CA SER A 128 -19.19 5.86 -12.93
C SER A 128 -18.24 5.42 -14.03
N ASP A 129 -18.80 4.82 -15.09
CA ASP A 129 -18.06 4.51 -16.31
C ASP A 129 -17.84 5.76 -17.19
N ASP A 130 -18.61 6.83 -16.95
CA ASP A 130 -18.45 8.15 -17.58
C ASP A 130 -18.05 9.20 -16.52
N PRO A 131 -16.80 9.68 -16.52
CA PRO A 131 -16.31 10.64 -15.53
C PRO A 131 -16.99 12.01 -15.64
N GLU A 132 -17.43 12.37 -16.84
CA GLU A 132 -18.10 13.66 -17.08
C GLU A 132 -19.51 13.65 -16.51
N SER A 133 -20.17 12.49 -16.47
CA SER A 133 -21.52 12.34 -15.89
C SER A 133 -21.55 12.28 -14.37
N ILE A 134 -20.40 12.31 -13.68
CA ILE A 134 -20.38 12.27 -12.22
C ILE A 134 -20.85 13.61 -11.66
N GLU A 135 -22.07 13.64 -11.13
CA GLU A 135 -22.62 14.78 -10.40
C GLU A 135 -22.79 14.41 -8.92
N SER A 136 -22.10 15.12 -8.03
CA SER A 136 -22.25 14.95 -6.59
C SER A 136 -22.00 16.28 -5.87
N GLU A 137 -23.01 16.77 -5.17
CA GLU A 137 -22.93 17.99 -4.36
C GLU A 137 -22.43 17.73 -2.93
N THR A 138 -22.19 16.46 -2.59
CA THR A 138 -21.65 16.06 -1.30
C THR A 138 -20.23 16.62 -1.10
N ALA A 139 -19.77 16.67 0.15
CA ALA A 139 -18.40 17.11 0.44
C ALA A 139 -17.36 16.22 -0.27
N PHE A 140 -17.55 14.89 -0.26
CA PHE A 140 -16.72 13.98 -1.05
C PHE A 140 -16.84 14.21 -2.55
N GLY A 141 -18.04 14.52 -3.05
CA GLY A 141 -18.25 14.89 -4.45
C GLY A 141 -17.39 16.08 -4.88
N LYS A 142 -17.39 17.15 -4.08
CA LYS A 142 -16.60 18.36 -4.33
C LYS A 142 -15.09 18.10 -4.32
N LEU A 143 -14.62 17.15 -3.50
CA LEU A 143 -13.21 16.79 -3.40
C LEU A 143 -12.77 15.79 -4.50
N LEU A 144 -13.51 14.71 -4.70
CA LEU A 144 -13.10 13.58 -5.53
C LEU A 144 -13.49 13.71 -7.00
N VAL A 145 -14.62 14.34 -7.34
CA VAL A 145 -15.05 14.42 -8.75
C VAL A 145 -14.03 15.17 -9.62
N PRO A 146 -13.46 16.32 -9.20
CA PRO A 146 -12.41 16.98 -9.97
C PRO A 146 -11.18 16.07 -10.16
N PHE A 147 -10.75 15.39 -9.10
CA PHE A 147 -9.62 14.45 -9.15
C PHE A 147 -9.90 13.29 -10.12
N VAL A 148 -11.05 12.61 -10.00
CA VAL A 148 -11.41 11.46 -10.85
C VAL A 148 -11.48 11.86 -12.33
N ARG A 149 -12.05 13.04 -12.64
CA ARG A 149 -12.08 13.56 -14.02
C ARG A 149 -10.68 13.80 -14.56
N GLU A 150 -9.81 14.45 -13.80
CA GLU A 150 -8.42 14.69 -14.22
C GLU A 150 -7.66 13.36 -14.41
N TYR A 151 -7.79 12.45 -13.45
CA TYR A 151 -7.13 11.14 -13.44
C TYR A 151 -7.53 10.29 -14.67
N LEU A 152 -8.82 10.24 -14.98
CA LEU A 152 -9.33 9.46 -16.12
C LEU A 152 -9.16 10.18 -17.46
N LYS A 153 -9.06 11.51 -17.47
CA LYS A 153 -8.70 12.28 -18.67
C LYS A 153 -7.26 12.01 -19.10
N TYR A 154 -6.35 11.81 -18.14
CA TYR A 154 -4.94 11.52 -18.44
C TYR A 154 -4.77 10.15 -19.12
N ASP A 155 -5.32 9.09 -18.53
CA ASP A 155 -5.33 7.75 -19.13
C ASP A 155 -6.57 6.95 -18.68
N TYR A 156 -7.65 7.07 -19.45
CA TYR A 156 -8.90 6.39 -19.14
C TYR A 156 -8.74 4.87 -19.06
N LYS A 157 -8.01 4.28 -20.01
CA LYS A 157 -7.91 2.81 -20.15
C LYS A 157 -7.20 2.20 -18.95
N ARG A 158 -6.11 2.81 -18.48
CA ARG A 158 -5.38 2.31 -17.30
C ARG A 158 -6.01 2.81 -15.99
N GLY A 159 -6.71 3.94 -16.00
CA GLY A 159 -7.24 4.57 -14.79
C GLY A 159 -8.50 3.90 -14.26
N VAL A 160 -9.39 3.43 -15.14
CA VAL A 160 -10.62 2.72 -14.72
C VAL A 160 -10.31 1.49 -13.84
N PRO A 161 -9.34 0.61 -14.18
CA PRO A 161 -8.92 -0.48 -13.30
C PRO A 161 -8.46 -0.03 -11.90
N VAL A 162 -7.81 1.14 -11.77
CA VAL A 162 -7.37 1.66 -10.47
C VAL A 162 -8.57 2.00 -9.59
N LEU A 163 -9.52 2.77 -10.13
CA LEU A 163 -10.74 3.14 -9.39
C LEU A 163 -11.58 1.91 -9.06
N ARG A 164 -11.62 0.91 -9.94
CA ARG A 164 -12.28 -0.37 -9.66
C ARG A 164 -11.62 -1.13 -8.51
N GLY A 165 -10.28 -1.15 -8.44
CA GLY A 165 -9.56 -1.77 -7.33
C GLY A 165 -9.91 -1.13 -5.98
N TRP A 166 -9.97 0.20 -5.92
CA TRP A 166 -10.41 0.93 -4.73
C TRP A 166 -11.89 0.72 -4.42
N LYS A 167 -12.75 0.68 -5.44
CA LYS A 167 -14.17 0.35 -5.29
C LYS A 167 -14.35 -1.03 -4.65
N THR A 168 -13.60 -2.03 -5.10
CA THR A 168 -13.66 -3.37 -4.52
C THR A 168 -13.25 -3.36 -3.04
N TRP A 169 -12.24 -2.57 -2.67
CA TRP A 169 -11.88 -2.40 -1.26
C TRP A 169 -13.01 -1.73 -0.46
N LEU A 170 -13.69 -0.72 -1.00
CA LEU A 170 -14.84 -0.06 -0.36
C LEU A 170 -16.06 -0.99 -0.16
N GLU A 171 -16.22 -2.01 -1.01
CA GLU A 171 -17.33 -2.97 -0.90
C GLU A 171 -17.12 -4.00 0.24
N LEU A 172 -15.95 -3.99 0.87
CA LEU A 172 -15.62 -4.91 1.94
C LEU A 172 -16.35 -4.56 3.24
N ASP A 173 -16.66 -5.61 4.00
CA ASP A 173 -17.22 -5.43 5.33
C ASP A 173 -16.10 -5.09 6.33
N HIS A 174 -15.77 -3.80 6.41
CA HIS A 174 -14.86 -3.23 7.41
C HIS A 174 -15.42 -3.28 8.85
N THR A 175 -16.63 -3.81 9.04
CA THR A 175 -17.29 -3.88 10.36
C THR A 175 -17.15 -5.25 11.04
N ASN A 176 -16.59 -6.25 10.35
CA ASN A 176 -16.54 -7.61 10.86
C ASN A 176 -15.51 -7.78 12.00
N GLU A 177 -16.01 -8.04 13.21
CA GLU A 177 -15.20 -8.27 14.41
C GLU A 177 -14.75 -9.74 14.49
N ASN A 178 -13.72 -10.10 13.72
CA ASN A 178 -13.23 -11.48 13.71
C ASN A 178 -12.14 -11.73 14.76
N ASN A 179 -12.38 -12.71 15.62
CA ASN A 179 -11.34 -13.30 16.49
C ASN A 179 -10.72 -14.50 15.78
N PHE A 180 -9.57 -14.28 15.14
CA PHE A 180 -8.81 -15.36 14.49
C PHE A 180 -8.03 -16.17 15.54
N ASN A 181 -8.13 -17.50 15.42
CA ASN A 181 -7.41 -18.46 16.26
C ASN A 181 -6.19 -19.06 15.55
N THR A 182 -6.13 -18.95 14.22
CA THR A 182 -5.02 -19.42 13.39
C THR A 182 -4.56 -18.31 12.46
N LEU A 183 -3.28 -18.32 12.11
CA LEU A 183 -2.72 -17.41 11.13
C LEU A 183 -3.29 -17.62 9.73
N ASP A 184 -3.68 -18.83 9.36
CA ASP A 184 -4.23 -19.11 8.02
C ASP A 184 -5.61 -18.45 7.85
N ASP A 185 -6.47 -18.53 8.86
CA ASP A 185 -7.75 -17.82 8.87
C ASP A 185 -7.53 -16.30 8.87
N TYR A 186 -6.55 -15.83 9.66
CA TYR A 186 -6.19 -14.42 9.72
C TYR A 186 -5.72 -13.90 8.36
N ILE A 187 -4.79 -14.59 7.68
CA ILE A 187 -4.26 -14.18 6.37
C ILE A 187 -5.40 -14.12 5.35
N THR A 188 -6.32 -15.09 5.35
CA THR A 188 -7.44 -15.13 4.40
C THR A 188 -8.29 -13.85 4.48
N TYR A 189 -8.55 -13.37 5.69
CA TYR A 189 -9.22 -12.10 5.90
C TYR A 189 -8.31 -10.90 5.57
N ARG A 190 -7.08 -10.91 6.06
CA ARG A 190 -6.16 -9.78 5.99
C ARG A 190 -5.69 -9.46 4.56
N LEU A 191 -5.67 -10.46 3.67
CA LEU A 191 -5.46 -10.28 2.22
C LEU A 191 -6.49 -9.34 1.58
N VAL A 192 -7.67 -9.25 2.16
CA VAL A 192 -8.77 -8.43 1.67
C VAL A 192 -8.72 -7.05 2.34
N ASP A 193 -8.50 -7.05 3.65
CA ASP A 193 -8.52 -5.85 4.51
C ASP A 193 -7.31 -4.90 4.30
N ILE A 194 -6.12 -5.41 3.98
CA ILE A 194 -4.87 -4.62 3.90
C ILE A 194 -4.85 -3.52 2.82
N GLY A 195 -5.86 -3.48 1.93
CA GLY A 195 -6.02 -2.38 0.97
C GLY A 195 -5.07 -2.40 -0.23
N MET A 196 -4.46 -3.55 -0.56
CA MET A 196 -3.48 -3.65 -1.64
C MET A 196 -4.08 -3.88 -3.05
N TRP A 197 -5.39 -4.08 -3.17
CA TRP A 197 -6.06 -4.54 -4.41
C TRP A 197 -6.00 -3.52 -5.56
N ALA A 198 -5.86 -2.23 -5.26
CA ALA A 198 -5.69 -1.19 -6.27
C ALA A 198 -4.27 -1.09 -6.82
N TYR A 199 -3.26 -1.53 -6.05
CA TYR A 199 -1.85 -1.27 -6.34
C TYR A 199 -1.31 -1.96 -7.61
N PRO A 200 -1.73 -3.19 -7.97
CA PRO A 200 -1.45 -3.77 -9.28
C PRO A 200 -1.84 -2.85 -10.44
N ALA A 201 -3.06 -2.31 -10.40
CA ALA A 201 -3.54 -1.39 -11.43
C ALA A 201 -2.81 -0.04 -11.35
N MET A 202 -2.50 0.44 -10.15
CA MET A 202 -1.71 1.67 -9.96
C MET A 202 -0.30 1.53 -10.55
N ALA A 203 0.36 0.38 -10.40
CA ALA A 203 1.65 0.14 -11.05
C ALA A 203 1.54 0.26 -12.58
N VAL A 204 0.50 -0.35 -13.18
CA VAL A 204 0.27 -0.26 -14.63
C VAL A 204 0.00 1.20 -15.06
N TYR A 205 -0.85 1.92 -14.33
CA TYR A 205 -1.18 3.31 -14.63
C TYR A 205 0.03 4.23 -14.47
N HIS A 206 0.65 4.26 -13.28
CA HIS A 206 1.63 5.28 -12.95
C HIS A 206 2.98 5.04 -13.61
N MET A 207 3.35 3.78 -13.85
CA MET A 207 4.56 3.43 -14.60
C MET A 207 4.30 3.33 -16.12
N GLN A 208 3.06 3.60 -16.57
CA GLN A 208 2.64 3.57 -17.98
C GLN A 208 2.95 2.25 -18.72
N LEU A 209 2.72 1.13 -18.04
CA LEU A 209 3.02 -0.19 -18.57
C LEU A 209 1.96 -0.63 -19.59
N ASP A 210 2.37 -1.27 -20.68
CA ASP A 210 1.48 -1.95 -21.62
C ASP A 210 1.34 -3.43 -21.24
N ILE A 211 0.46 -3.69 -20.27
CA ILE A 211 0.16 -5.04 -19.77
C ILE A 211 -1.33 -5.27 -19.89
N LYS A 212 -1.69 -6.41 -20.50
CA LYS A 212 -3.08 -6.85 -20.64
C LYS A 212 -3.58 -7.54 -19.37
N PRO A 213 -4.89 -7.55 -19.10
CA PRO A 213 -5.45 -8.24 -17.94
C PRO A 213 -4.99 -9.70 -17.82
N GLU A 214 -4.92 -10.45 -18.94
CA GLU A 214 -4.50 -11.86 -18.92
C GLU A 214 -3.03 -12.03 -18.51
N GLN A 215 -2.19 -11.03 -18.82
CA GLN A 215 -0.79 -11.01 -18.41
C GLN A 215 -0.67 -10.70 -16.91
N MET A 216 -1.48 -9.78 -16.37
CA MET A 216 -1.56 -9.54 -14.93
C MET A 216 -2.03 -10.79 -14.19
N ASP A 217 -3.06 -11.46 -14.70
CA ASP A 217 -3.59 -12.70 -14.12
C ASP A 217 -2.55 -13.83 -14.10
N SER A 218 -1.72 -13.92 -15.15
CA SER A 218 -0.60 -14.88 -15.20
C SER A 218 0.46 -14.62 -14.11
N LEU A 219 0.51 -13.40 -13.58
CA LEU A 219 1.43 -12.94 -12.54
C LEU A 219 0.76 -12.84 -11.16
N LYS A 220 -0.47 -13.33 -10.97
CA LYS A 220 -1.19 -13.24 -9.68
C LYS A 220 -0.42 -13.78 -8.48
N GLN A 221 0.46 -14.77 -8.68
CA GLN A 221 1.29 -15.31 -7.61
C GLN A 221 2.31 -14.27 -7.09
N VAL A 222 2.81 -13.39 -7.96
CA VAL A 222 3.67 -12.26 -7.57
C VAL A 222 2.91 -11.32 -6.65
N PHE A 223 1.66 -11.00 -7.00
CA PHE A 223 0.77 -10.19 -6.19
C PHE A 223 0.49 -10.83 -4.82
N PHE A 224 0.11 -12.11 -4.77
CA PHE A 224 -0.18 -12.78 -3.50
C PHE A 224 1.02 -12.86 -2.55
N LEU A 225 2.24 -13.07 -3.06
CA LEU A 225 3.44 -13.08 -2.24
C LEU A 225 3.77 -11.67 -1.73
N MET A 226 3.60 -10.66 -2.58
CA MET A 226 3.74 -9.25 -2.21
C MET A 226 2.78 -8.86 -1.09
N GLU A 227 1.49 -9.18 -1.23
CA GLU A 227 0.49 -8.85 -0.20
C GLU A 227 0.80 -9.52 1.13
N LYS A 228 1.13 -10.81 1.12
CA LYS A 228 1.49 -11.53 2.36
C LYS A 228 2.69 -10.89 3.05
N ALA A 229 3.74 -10.53 2.29
CA ALA A 229 4.89 -9.85 2.86
C ALA A 229 4.52 -8.48 3.46
N ILE A 230 3.68 -7.70 2.79
CA ILE A 230 3.20 -6.40 3.30
C ILE A 230 2.37 -6.55 4.56
N ILE A 231 1.45 -7.53 4.62
CA ILE A 231 0.61 -7.81 5.80
C ILE A 231 1.49 -8.01 7.03
N PHE A 232 2.43 -8.97 6.98
CA PHE A 232 3.27 -9.27 8.13
C PHE A 232 4.23 -8.13 8.47
N THR A 233 4.68 -7.36 7.47
CA THR A 233 5.50 -6.17 7.69
C THR A 233 4.72 -5.06 8.40
N ASN A 234 3.50 -4.78 7.94
CA ASN A 234 2.60 -3.80 8.54
C ASN A 234 2.31 -4.17 9.99
N ASP A 235 1.86 -5.40 10.22
CA ASP A 235 1.51 -5.89 11.56
C ASP A 235 2.70 -5.84 12.53
N TYR A 236 3.93 -6.12 12.05
CA TYR A 236 5.14 -6.03 12.87
C TYR A 236 5.42 -4.60 13.36
N TRP A 237 5.29 -3.62 12.47
CA TRP A 237 5.61 -2.21 12.74
C TRP A 237 4.46 -1.47 13.42
N SER A 238 3.20 -1.81 13.10
CA SER A 238 2.00 -1.21 13.71
C SER A 238 1.70 -1.76 15.11
N TRP A 239 2.25 -2.93 15.47
CA TRP A 239 1.96 -3.61 16.73
C TRP A 239 2.04 -2.71 17.97
N PRO A 240 3.09 -1.88 18.21
CA PRO A 240 3.12 -1.04 19.40
C PRO A 240 1.94 -0.06 19.50
N LYS A 241 1.53 0.54 18.37
CA LYS A 241 0.35 1.43 18.27
C LYS A 241 -0.93 0.63 18.58
N GLU A 242 -1.11 -0.51 17.95
CA GLU A 242 -2.32 -1.32 18.07
C GLU A 242 -2.46 -1.99 19.45
N ALA A 243 -1.35 -2.43 20.04
CA ALA A 243 -1.32 -2.95 21.41
C ALA A 243 -1.69 -1.86 22.43
N ALA A 244 -1.25 -0.62 22.22
CA ALA A 244 -1.66 0.50 23.07
C ALA A 244 -3.17 0.79 22.95
N ASN A 245 -3.74 0.72 21.75
CA ASN A 245 -5.18 0.85 21.53
C ASN A 245 -5.97 -0.27 22.20
N SER A 246 -5.47 -1.52 22.14
CA SER A 246 -6.05 -2.67 22.84
C SER A 246 -6.19 -2.43 24.33
N ARG A 247 -5.09 -1.98 24.97
CA ARG A 247 -5.04 -1.72 26.42
C ARG A 247 -6.00 -0.61 26.85
N ARG A 248 -6.34 0.31 25.95
CA ARG A 248 -7.30 1.39 26.15
C ARG A 248 -8.76 0.96 25.93
N GLY A 249 -9.01 -0.32 25.71
CA GLY A 249 -10.36 -0.89 25.58
C GLY A 249 -10.84 -1.02 24.15
N SER A 250 -9.99 -0.82 23.13
CA SER A 250 -10.35 -1.18 21.76
C SER A 250 -10.51 -2.69 21.66
N LYS A 251 -11.69 -3.14 21.22
CA LYS A 251 -11.99 -4.55 20.99
C LYS A 251 -11.44 -5.07 19.66
N ARG A 252 -10.97 -4.18 18.78
CA ARG A 252 -10.48 -4.49 17.43
C ARG A 252 -8.96 -4.35 17.36
N VAL A 253 -8.25 -5.44 17.61
CA VAL A 253 -6.81 -5.52 17.30
C VAL A 253 -6.62 -6.62 16.28
N MET A 254 -6.51 -6.22 15.01
CA MET A 254 -6.39 -7.13 13.88
C MET A 254 -4.92 -7.27 13.48
N ASN A 255 -4.13 -7.93 14.32
CA ASN A 255 -2.69 -8.02 14.16
C ASN A 255 -2.19 -9.46 14.24
N ALA A 256 -1.34 -9.88 13.30
CA ALA A 256 -0.71 -11.20 13.30
C ALA A 256 0.04 -11.52 14.60
N VAL A 257 0.59 -10.53 15.31
CA VAL A 257 1.29 -10.77 16.60
C VAL A 257 0.35 -11.41 17.62
N LEU A 258 -0.87 -10.90 17.77
CA LEU A 258 -1.86 -11.47 18.68
C LEU A 258 -2.30 -12.87 18.24
N VAL A 259 -2.47 -13.07 16.94
CA VAL A 259 -2.88 -14.36 16.41
C VAL A 259 -1.79 -15.40 16.67
N VAL A 260 -0.52 -15.05 16.44
CA VAL A 260 0.64 -15.90 16.78
C VAL A 260 0.69 -16.23 18.26
N MET A 261 0.50 -15.23 19.14
CA MET A 261 0.48 -15.46 20.58
C MET A 261 -0.59 -16.48 20.98
N ARG A 262 -1.81 -16.36 20.42
CA ARG A 262 -2.91 -17.29 20.69
C ARG A 262 -2.66 -18.67 20.10
N GLU A 263 -2.29 -18.73 18.82
CA GLU A 263 -2.11 -19.99 18.09
C GLU A 263 -0.98 -20.83 18.70
N LEU A 264 0.14 -20.20 19.06
CA LEU A 264 1.33 -20.88 19.57
C LEU A 264 1.44 -20.86 21.10
N GLN A 265 0.48 -20.26 21.81
CA GLN A 265 0.48 -20.12 23.27
C GLN A 265 1.76 -19.44 23.78
N ILE A 266 2.15 -18.33 23.14
CA ILE A 266 3.32 -17.51 23.50
C ILE A 266 2.86 -16.31 24.34
N ASP A 267 3.39 -16.19 25.55
CA ASP A 267 3.07 -15.09 26.47
C ASP A 267 3.84 -13.79 26.14
N ASP A 268 5.07 -13.91 25.62
CA ASP A 268 5.89 -12.75 25.25
C ASP A 268 5.55 -12.25 23.84
N CYS A 269 5.03 -11.03 23.76
CA CYS A 269 4.72 -10.41 22.48
C CYS A 269 5.95 -10.18 21.60
N GLU A 270 7.14 -10.00 22.17
CA GLU A 270 8.36 -9.82 21.38
C GLU A 270 8.81 -11.11 20.69
N ASP A 271 8.57 -12.28 21.30
CA ASP A 271 8.81 -13.56 20.65
C ASP A 271 7.81 -13.81 19.51
N ALA A 272 6.53 -13.46 19.72
CA ALA A 272 5.54 -13.50 18.64
C ALA A 272 5.88 -12.54 17.48
N ARG A 273 6.38 -11.33 17.78
CA ARG A 273 6.87 -10.37 16.77
C ARG A 273 8.03 -10.91 15.94
N LYS A 274 8.96 -11.66 16.54
CA LYS A 274 10.05 -12.30 15.78
C LYS A 274 9.50 -13.28 14.75
N ILE A 275 8.49 -14.08 15.11
CA ILE A 275 7.83 -15.01 14.19
C ILE A 275 7.12 -14.26 13.04
N VAL A 276 6.43 -13.17 13.35
CA VAL A 276 5.79 -12.29 12.34
C VAL A 276 6.84 -11.74 11.37
N LYS A 277 7.97 -11.23 11.89
CA LYS A 277 9.10 -10.76 11.07
C LYS A 277 9.70 -11.86 10.19
N GLU A 278 9.89 -13.06 10.74
CA GLU A 278 10.40 -14.21 9.98
C GLU A 278 9.45 -14.61 8.83
N LYS A 279 8.13 -14.54 9.05
CA LYS A 279 7.14 -14.77 7.99
C LYS A 279 7.21 -13.72 6.89
N ALA A 280 7.31 -12.43 7.24
CA ALA A 280 7.50 -11.36 6.25
C ALA A 280 8.74 -11.62 5.37
N ILE A 281 9.90 -11.88 5.98
CA ILE A 281 11.15 -12.19 5.27
C ILE A 281 11.03 -13.49 4.44
N GLY A 282 10.29 -14.49 4.94
CA GLY A 282 10.00 -15.71 4.21
C GLY A 282 9.31 -15.43 2.88
N TYR A 283 8.24 -14.64 2.90
CA TYR A 283 7.51 -14.24 1.69
C TYR A 283 8.35 -13.36 0.76
N GLU A 284 9.19 -12.47 1.28
CA GLU A 284 10.15 -11.70 0.47
C GLU A 284 11.11 -12.61 -0.30
N LYS A 285 11.65 -13.64 0.36
CA LYS A 285 12.54 -14.62 -0.28
C LYS A 285 11.83 -15.46 -1.33
N GLU A 286 10.59 -15.86 -1.08
CA GLU A 286 9.75 -16.56 -2.06
C GLU A 286 9.46 -15.68 -3.27
N LEU A 287 9.12 -14.41 -3.05
CA LEU A 287 8.88 -13.42 -4.09
C LEU A 287 10.13 -13.21 -4.96
N LEU A 288 11.31 -13.05 -4.33
CA LEU A 288 12.57 -12.91 -5.05
C LEU A 288 12.91 -14.16 -5.87
N ARG A 289 12.66 -15.36 -5.32
CA ARG A 289 12.84 -16.62 -6.04
C ARG A 289 11.92 -16.71 -7.26
N LEU A 290 10.65 -16.36 -7.10
CA LEU A 290 9.68 -16.33 -8.19
C LEU A 290 10.10 -15.33 -9.27
N ARG A 291 10.50 -14.12 -8.89
CA ARG A 291 11.02 -13.10 -9.81
C ARG A 291 12.20 -13.62 -10.62
N ASN A 292 13.17 -14.27 -9.98
CA ASN A 292 14.32 -14.85 -10.68
C ASN A 292 13.91 -15.99 -11.63
N GLN A 293 12.96 -16.84 -11.24
CA GLN A 293 12.42 -17.88 -12.11
C GLN A 293 11.72 -17.29 -13.34
N LEU A 294 10.87 -16.28 -13.15
CA LEU A 294 10.15 -15.58 -14.22
C LEU A 294 11.11 -14.86 -15.19
N PHE A 295 12.26 -14.39 -14.68
CA PHE A 295 13.22 -13.60 -15.44
C PHE A 295 14.25 -14.48 -16.17
N SER A 296 14.30 -15.76 -15.82
CA SER A 296 15.22 -16.76 -16.36
C SER A 296 15.02 -16.93 -17.88
N PRO A 297 16.10 -17.14 -18.65
CA PRO A 297 16.00 -17.46 -20.09
C PRO A 297 15.13 -18.69 -20.41
N GLU A 298 15.00 -19.61 -19.46
CA GLU A 298 14.22 -20.85 -19.56
C GLU A 298 12.71 -20.65 -19.37
N TYR A 299 12.27 -19.48 -18.88
CA TYR A 299 10.85 -19.18 -18.73
C TYR A 299 10.21 -18.94 -20.10
N GLN A 300 9.16 -19.71 -20.42
CA GLN A 300 8.52 -19.70 -21.74
C GLN A 300 7.00 -19.53 -21.64
N PRO A 301 6.40 -18.59 -22.39
CA PRO A 301 7.07 -17.57 -23.21
C PRO A 301 7.83 -16.55 -22.32
N PRO A 302 8.90 -15.91 -22.83
CA PRO A 302 9.64 -14.93 -22.05
C PRO A 302 8.76 -13.72 -21.73
N LEU A 303 8.95 -13.17 -20.52
CA LEU A 303 8.27 -11.93 -20.12
C LEU A 303 8.72 -10.75 -20.99
N THR A 304 7.76 -9.91 -21.36
CA THR A 304 8.05 -8.60 -21.96
C THR A 304 8.75 -7.68 -20.96
N SER A 305 9.34 -6.60 -21.45
CA SER A 305 9.96 -5.58 -20.60
C SER A 305 8.96 -5.01 -19.58
N ASP A 306 7.74 -4.71 -20.00
CA ASP A 306 6.71 -4.17 -19.11
C ASP A 306 6.26 -5.19 -18.05
N MET A 307 6.10 -6.47 -18.41
CA MET A 307 5.81 -7.53 -17.44
C MET A 307 6.94 -7.65 -16.40
N ARG A 308 8.21 -7.48 -16.80
CA ARG A 308 9.34 -7.46 -15.87
C ARG A 308 9.28 -6.25 -14.95
N SER A 309 9.04 -5.05 -15.49
CA SER A 309 8.86 -3.83 -14.69
C SER A 309 7.70 -3.96 -13.69
N TYR A 310 6.61 -4.61 -14.08
CA TYR A 310 5.48 -4.90 -13.19
C TYR A 310 5.84 -5.87 -12.07
N VAL A 311 6.61 -6.93 -12.36
CA VAL A 311 7.13 -7.83 -11.30
C VAL A 311 8.04 -7.07 -10.35
N ASP A 312 8.99 -6.28 -10.87
CA ASP A 312 9.91 -5.49 -10.03
C ASP A 312 9.14 -4.43 -9.20
N ALA A 313 8.05 -3.85 -9.72
CA ALA A 313 7.18 -2.96 -8.97
C ALA A 313 6.64 -3.62 -7.69
N HIS A 314 6.25 -4.89 -7.74
CA HIS A 314 5.78 -5.60 -6.55
C HIS A 314 6.88 -5.81 -5.51
N LEU A 315 8.14 -5.99 -5.93
CA LEU A 315 9.28 -6.07 -5.01
C LEU A 315 9.52 -4.71 -4.33
N TRP A 316 9.37 -3.61 -5.07
CA TRP A 316 9.47 -2.25 -4.50
C TRP A 316 8.32 -1.95 -3.55
N MET A 317 7.09 -2.40 -3.83
CA MET A 317 5.98 -2.29 -2.88
C MET A 317 6.30 -2.96 -1.54
N VAL A 318 6.93 -4.14 -1.53
CA VAL A 318 7.29 -4.80 -0.26
C VAL A 318 8.43 -4.05 0.45
N SER A 319 9.53 -3.82 -0.26
CA SER A 319 10.75 -3.24 0.32
C SER A 319 10.54 -1.79 0.77
N GLY A 320 9.84 -1.01 -0.04
CA GLY A 320 9.46 0.37 0.27
C GLY A 320 8.51 0.47 1.45
N ASN A 321 7.55 -0.46 1.57
CA ASN A 321 6.65 -0.52 2.72
C ASN A 321 7.44 -0.77 4.00
N ASN A 322 8.42 -1.66 3.96
CA ASN A 322 9.24 -1.97 5.12
C ASN A 322 10.11 -0.78 5.53
N LEU A 323 10.78 -0.12 4.58
CA LEU A 323 11.60 1.05 4.89
C LEU A 323 10.74 2.17 5.49
N TRP A 324 9.63 2.52 4.83
CA TRP A 324 8.72 3.54 5.34
C TRP A 324 8.20 3.19 6.73
N SER A 325 7.77 1.95 6.95
CA SER A 325 7.24 1.51 8.23
C SER A 325 8.27 1.56 9.36
N SER A 326 9.57 1.45 9.02
CA SER A 326 10.66 1.55 10.00
C SER A 326 10.95 2.98 10.48
N THR A 327 10.43 3.99 9.79
CA THR A 327 10.74 5.41 10.07
C THR A 327 9.51 6.31 10.20
N CYS A 328 8.34 5.90 9.69
CA CYS A 328 7.21 6.80 9.53
C CYS A 328 6.63 7.31 10.86
N PRO A 329 6.23 8.59 10.93
CA PRO A 329 5.55 9.14 12.11
C PRO A 329 4.30 8.35 12.51
N ARG A 330 3.63 7.70 11.55
CA ARG A 330 2.42 6.88 11.80
C ARG A 330 2.63 5.76 12.82
N TYR A 331 3.81 5.13 12.84
CA TYR A 331 4.13 4.05 13.79
C TYR A 331 5.08 4.48 14.92
N HIS A 332 5.85 5.56 14.70
CA HIS A 332 6.92 5.99 15.61
C HIS A 332 6.64 7.30 16.35
N SER A 333 5.54 7.98 16.08
CA SER A 333 5.13 9.12 16.90
C SER A 333 4.73 8.62 18.29
N GLN A 334 5.66 8.75 19.25
CA GLN A 334 5.26 8.78 20.65
C GLN A 334 4.29 9.95 20.79
N LYS A 335 3.00 9.68 21.05
CA LYS A 335 2.13 10.70 21.63
C LYS A 335 2.69 11.00 23.02
N VAL A 336 3.65 11.92 23.08
CA VAL A 336 4.05 12.59 24.32
C VAL A 336 2.95 13.61 24.61
N HIS A 337 1.89 13.16 25.26
CA HIS A 337 0.99 14.00 26.04
C HIS A 337 0.60 13.25 27.31
#